data_AF-A0A8C5WBA8-F1
#
_entry.id   AF-A0A8C5WBA8-F1
#
_cell.length_a   1.000
_cell.length_b   1.000
_cell.length_c   1.000
_cell.angle_alpha   90.00
_cell.angle_beta   90.00
_cell.angle_gamma   90.00
#
_symmetry.space_group_name_H-M   'P 1'
#
loop_
_entity.id
_entity.type
_entity.pdbx_description
1 polymer ?
#
loop_
_entity_poly.entity_id
_entity_poly.type
_entity_poly.pdbx_seq_one_letter_code
_entity_poly.pdbx_strand_id
1 'polypeptide(L)'
;MVPIWKQQTRPGSGPVIWDYHVVLLHVSSGGQSFIYDLDTVLPFPCLFDTYVEDAFKSDDDIHPQFRRKFRVIRADSYLKNFASDRSHMKDSSGNWREPPPPYPCIETGDSKMNLNDFISMDPEVGWGAVYTLSEFVHRFGSKNY
;
A
#
# COMPACT_ATOMS: atom_id res chain seq x y z
N MET A 1 -10.94 -4.88 -0.59
CA MET A 1 -11.05 -4.84 -2.07
C MET A 1 -10.79 -3.42 -2.52
N VAL A 2 -9.67 -3.20 -3.21
CA VAL A 2 -9.11 -1.90 -3.52
C VAL A 2 -8.73 -1.91 -5.01
N PRO A 3 -9.38 -1.11 -5.87
CA PRO A 3 -9.01 -1.02 -7.28
C PRO A 3 -7.75 -0.16 -7.44
N ILE A 4 -6.73 -0.70 -8.13
CA ILE A 4 -5.53 0.04 -8.51
C ILE A 4 -5.27 -0.18 -10.00
N TRP A 5 -5.18 0.91 -10.75
CA TRP A 5 -4.84 0.92 -12.17
C TRP A 5 -3.34 0.88 -12.38
N LYS A 6 -2.93 0.65 -13.64
CA LYS A 6 -1.51 0.64 -14.05
C LYS A 6 -0.69 -0.41 -13.27
N GLN A 7 -1.21 -1.62 -13.16
CA GLN A 7 -0.55 -2.74 -12.48
C GLN A 7 -0.03 -3.78 -13.48
N GLN A 8 1.15 -4.35 -13.24
CA GLN A 8 1.85 -5.28 -14.14
C GLN A 8 1.05 -6.56 -14.42
N THR A 9 0.31 -7.06 -13.44
CA THR A 9 -0.52 -8.28 -13.55
C THR A 9 -1.74 -8.09 -14.46
N ARG A 10 -2.10 -6.83 -14.76
CA ARG A 10 -3.15 -6.51 -15.73
C ARG A 10 -2.73 -5.30 -16.58
N PRO A 11 -1.82 -5.48 -17.55
CA PRO A 11 -1.42 -4.42 -18.44
C PRO A 11 -2.59 -4.05 -19.35
N GLY A 12 -3.18 -2.88 -19.13
CA GLY A 12 -4.39 -2.43 -19.81
C GLY A 12 -5.07 -1.24 -19.11
N SER A 13 -6.32 -0.95 -19.48
CA SER A 13 -7.09 0.18 -18.94
C SER A 13 -7.88 -0.14 -17.67
N GLY A 14 -7.98 -1.42 -17.28
CA GLY A 14 -8.73 -1.87 -16.11
C GLY A 14 -7.87 -1.94 -14.84
N PRO A 15 -8.50 -1.91 -13.64
CA PRO A 15 -7.79 -2.09 -12.39
C PRO A 15 -7.52 -3.57 -12.08
N VAL A 16 -6.54 -3.80 -11.21
CA VAL A 16 -6.44 -5.00 -10.37
C VAL A 16 -7.20 -4.72 -9.08
N ILE A 17 -7.95 -5.71 -8.58
CA ILE A 17 -8.68 -5.61 -7.32
C ILE A 17 -7.88 -6.33 -6.24
N TRP A 18 -7.21 -5.55 -5.40
CA TRP A 18 -6.40 -6.06 -4.30
C TRP A 18 -7.23 -6.20 -3.02
N ASP A 19 -6.89 -7.17 -2.17
CA ASP A 19 -7.35 -7.18 -0.79
C ASP A 19 -6.67 -6.05 0.00
N TYR A 20 -5.36 -5.90 -0.15
CA TYR A 20 -4.52 -4.75 0.25
C TYR A 20 -3.34 -4.60 -0.73
N HIS A 21 -2.75 -3.40 -0.81
CA HIS A 21 -1.52 -3.17 -1.59
C HIS A 21 -0.57 -2.26 -0.81
N VAL A 22 0.74 -2.46 -0.95
CA VAL A 22 1.76 -1.71 -0.21
C VAL A 22 2.71 -1.05 -1.19
N VAL A 23 2.94 0.25 -0.97
CA VAL A 23 3.91 1.05 -1.73
C VAL A 23 4.78 1.85 -0.77
N LEU A 24 5.99 2.21 -1.18
CA LEU A 24 6.84 3.11 -0.41
C LEU A 24 6.63 4.55 -0.89
N LEU A 25 6.32 5.45 0.05
CA LEU A 25 6.26 6.89 -0.15
C LEU A 25 7.55 7.54 0.34
N HIS A 26 8.23 8.29 -0.54
CA HIS A 26 9.39 9.11 -0.20
C HIS A 26 9.02 10.58 -0.30
N VAL A 27 9.05 11.29 0.83
CA VAL A 27 8.84 12.76 0.88
C VAL A 27 10.22 13.43 0.84
N SER A 28 10.57 14.03 -0.30
CA SER A 28 11.86 14.69 -0.49
C SER A 28 11.90 16.06 0.17
N SER A 29 13.10 16.49 0.59
CA SER A 29 13.34 17.84 1.12
C SER A 29 13.03 18.95 0.09
N GLY A 30 12.99 18.63 -1.20
CA GLY A 30 12.64 19.55 -2.28
C GLY A 30 11.13 19.81 -2.43
N GLY A 31 10.29 19.30 -1.52
CA GLY A 31 8.83 19.48 -1.58
C GLY A 31 8.09 18.57 -2.57
N GLN A 32 8.83 17.68 -3.25
CA GLN A 32 8.27 16.65 -4.13
C GLN A 32 8.18 15.31 -3.40
N SER A 33 7.09 14.59 -3.63
CA SER A 33 6.89 13.23 -3.12
C SER A 33 6.97 12.22 -4.26
N PHE A 34 7.46 11.02 -3.95
CA PHE A 34 7.61 9.93 -4.91
C PHE A 34 7.00 8.63 -4.38
N ILE A 35 6.38 7.86 -5.26
CA ILE A 35 5.87 6.51 -4.98
C ILE A 35 6.80 5.48 -5.63
N TYR A 36 7.17 4.48 -4.83
CA TYR A 36 7.87 3.29 -5.25
C TYR A 36 6.91 2.11 -5.11
N ASP A 37 6.31 1.73 -6.23
CA ASP A 37 5.45 0.56 -6.37
C ASP A 37 6.14 -0.42 -7.31
N LEU A 38 6.50 -1.61 -6.83
CA LEU A 38 7.16 -2.62 -7.66
C LEU A 38 6.21 -3.27 -8.66
N ASP A 39 4.90 -3.18 -8.43
CA ASP A 39 3.87 -3.80 -9.25
C ASP A 39 3.25 -2.84 -10.27
N THR A 40 3.72 -1.59 -10.34
CA THR A 40 3.20 -0.62 -11.31
C THR A 40 3.83 -0.74 -12.70
N VAL A 41 3.10 -0.30 -13.74
CA VAL A 41 3.64 -0.02 -15.09
C VAL A 41 3.99 1.46 -15.30
N LEU A 42 3.73 2.32 -14.30
CA LEU A 42 4.24 3.69 -14.25
C LEU A 42 5.77 3.70 -14.02
N PRO A 43 6.46 4.86 -14.15
CA PRO A 43 7.88 4.95 -13.81
C PRO A 43 8.18 4.49 -12.37
N PHE A 44 9.39 3.96 -12.15
CA PHE A 44 9.88 3.58 -10.82
C PHE A 44 11.19 4.33 -10.50
N PRO A 45 11.18 5.32 -9.58
CA PRO A 45 10.01 5.85 -8.87
C PRO A 45 9.07 6.68 -9.76
N CYS A 46 7.82 6.82 -9.31
CA CYS A 46 6.81 7.68 -9.92
C CYS A 46 6.65 8.97 -9.10
N LEU A 47 6.38 10.10 -9.75
CA LEU A 47 5.93 11.30 -9.05
C LEU A 47 4.60 11.02 -8.35
N PHE A 48 4.44 11.51 -7.12
CA PHE A 48 3.25 11.25 -6.31
C PHE A 48 1.96 11.64 -7.04
N ASP A 49 1.90 12.87 -7.58
CA ASP A 49 0.68 13.38 -8.23
C ASP A 49 0.33 12.51 -9.45
N THR A 50 1.32 12.15 -10.28
CA THR A 50 1.13 11.22 -11.42
C THR A 50 0.61 9.86 -10.96
N TYR A 51 1.17 9.31 -9.88
CA TYR A 51 0.73 8.01 -9.36
C TYR A 51 -0.72 8.07 -8.84
N VAL A 52 -1.07 9.13 -8.13
CA VAL A 52 -2.45 9.35 -7.66
C VAL A 52 -3.41 9.45 -8.84
N GLU A 53 -3.10 10.28 -9.83
CA GLU A 53 -3.98 10.52 -10.98
C GLU A 53 -4.19 9.24 -11.82
N ASP A 54 -3.11 8.52 -12.12
CA ASP A 54 -3.16 7.40 -13.06
C ASP A 54 -3.47 6.04 -12.42
N ALA A 55 -2.94 5.78 -11.22
CA ALA A 55 -3.07 4.49 -10.55
C ALA A 55 -4.25 4.47 -9.57
N PHE A 56 -4.43 5.53 -8.76
CA PHE A 56 -5.55 5.60 -7.82
C PHE A 56 -6.82 6.15 -8.47
N LYS A 57 -6.73 7.23 -9.26
CA LYS A 57 -7.87 7.97 -9.85
C LYS A 57 -8.78 8.61 -8.80
N SER A 58 -9.97 9.09 -9.15
CA SER A 58 -10.95 9.64 -8.18
C SER A 58 -11.66 8.52 -7.41
N ASP A 59 -12.07 8.82 -6.17
CA ASP A 59 -12.99 7.99 -5.38
C ASP A 59 -14.48 8.32 -5.63
N ASP A 60 -14.76 9.41 -6.35
CA ASP A 60 -16.13 9.89 -6.64
C ASP A 60 -16.84 8.99 -7.65
N ASP A 61 -16.09 8.42 -8.61
CA ASP A 61 -16.62 7.58 -9.69
C ASP A 61 -16.68 6.08 -9.32
N ILE A 62 -16.37 5.72 -8.07
CA ILE A 62 -16.39 4.33 -7.62
C ILE A 62 -17.38 4.10 -6.48
N HIS A 63 -17.97 2.90 -6.46
CA HIS A 63 -18.89 2.49 -5.41
C HIS A 63 -18.23 2.60 -4.02
N PRO A 64 -18.92 3.11 -2.98
CA PRO A 64 -18.32 3.38 -1.67
C PRO A 64 -17.52 2.24 -1.05
N GLN A 65 -17.93 0.98 -1.29
CA GLN A 65 -17.23 -0.21 -0.81
C GLN A 65 -15.81 -0.41 -1.37
N PHE A 66 -15.48 0.27 -2.47
CA PHE A 66 -14.16 0.22 -3.13
C PHE A 66 -13.33 1.48 -2.89
N ARG A 67 -13.86 2.48 -2.16
CA ARG A 67 -13.13 3.71 -1.85
C ARG A 67 -11.90 3.41 -1.03
N ARG A 68 -10.79 4.05 -1.40
CA ARG A 68 -9.48 3.69 -0.87
C ARG A 68 -9.20 4.44 0.42
N LYS A 69 -8.55 3.73 1.34
CA LYS A 69 -7.95 4.29 2.55
C LYS A 69 -6.47 3.95 2.57
N PHE A 70 -5.69 4.79 3.22
CA PHE A 70 -4.24 4.73 3.24
C PHE A 70 -3.76 4.75 4.68
N ARG A 71 -3.19 3.63 5.15
CA ARG A 71 -2.39 3.65 6.38
C ARG A 71 -0.97 4.05 6.01
N VAL A 72 -0.50 5.17 6.58
CA VAL A 72 0.85 5.68 6.37
C VAL A 72 1.66 5.47 7.64
N ILE A 73 2.67 4.61 7.54
CA ILE A 73 3.61 4.30 8.61
C ILE A 73 4.98 4.83 8.22
N ARG A 74 5.67 5.51 9.14
CA ARG A 74 7.07 5.88 8.91
C ARG A 74 7.93 4.63 8.74
N ALA A 75 8.90 4.67 7.83
CA ALA A 75 9.72 3.51 7.49
C ALA A 75 10.47 2.91 8.69
N ASP A 76 10.98 3.75 9.60
CA ASP A 76 11.63 3.29 10.84
C ASP A 76 10.65 2.56 11.78
N SER A 77 9.41 3.07 11.90
CA SER A 77 8.35 2.38 12.64
C SER A 77 7.93 1.08 11.95
N TYR A 78 7.90 1.03 10.62
CA TYR A 78 7.59 -0.20 9.89
C TYR A 78 8.66 -1.28 10.14
N LEU A 79 9.94 -0.94 9.97
CA LEU A 79 11.06 -1.87 10.22
C LEU A 79 11.10 -2.36 11.68
N LYS A 80 10.74 -1.50 12.64
CA LYS A 80 10.74 -1.86 14.05
C LYS A 80 9.60 -2.80 14.44
N ASN A 81 8.41 -2.64 13.84
CA ASN A 81 7.19 -3.26 14.37
C ASN A 81 6.56 -4.31 13.45
N PHE A 82 6.87 -4.32 12.15
CA PHE A 82 6.23 -5.24 11.20
C PHE A 82 6.69 -6.70 11.41
N ALA A 83 5.73 -7.62 11.48
CA ALA A 83 5.98 -9.05 11.53
C ALA A 83 4.95 -9.83 10.69
N SER A 84 5.42 -10.78 9.90
CA SER A 84 4.57 -11.66 9.10
C SER A 84 5.19 -13.05 8.98
N ASP A 85 4.48 -14.03 9.54
CA ASP A 85 4.80 -15.46 9.41
C ASP A 85 4.36 -16.05 8.06
N ARG A 86 3.75 -15.21 7.19
CA ARG A 86 3.23 -15.54 5.86
C ARG A 86 2.10 -16.56 5.85
N SER A 87 1.52 -16.89 7.01
CA SER A 87 0.41 -17.87 7.13
C SER A 87 -0.78 -17.56 6.22
N HIS A 88 -1.09 -16.27 6.02
CA HIS A 88 -2.18 -15.82 5.14
C HIS A 88 -2.00 -16.21 3.66
N MET A 89 -0.77 -16.49 3.22
CA MET A 89 -0.47 -16.92 1.85
C MET A 89 -0.59 -18.43 1.65
N LYS A 90 -1.02 -19.19 2.66
CA LYS A 90 -1.33 -20.61 2.53
C LYS A 90 -2.82 -20.83 2.25
N ASP A 91 -3.13 -21.86 1.47
CA ASP A 91 -4.48 -22.36 1.30
C ASP A 91 -4.90 -23.28 2.47
N SER A 92 -6.14 -23.77 2.46
CA SER A 92 -6.67 -24.68 3.49
C SER A 92 -5.95 -26.04 3.56
N SER A 93 -5.25 -26.41 2.50
CA SER A 93 -4.43 -27.63 2.41
C SER A 93 -2.97 -27.38 2.84
N GLY A 94 -2.61 -26.13 3.16
CA GLY A 94 -1.25 -25.74 3.54
C GLY A 94 -0.31 -25.44 2.36
N ASN A 95 -0.81 -25.45 1.12
CA ASN A 95 -0.02 -25.09 -0.06
C ASN A 95 0.11 -23.57 -0.16
N TRP A 96 1.21 -23.11 -0.74
CA TRP A 96 1.43 -21.69 -1.01
C TRP A 96 0.58 -21.23 -2.19
N ARG A 97 -0.16 -20.13 -2.00
CA ARG A 97 -0.90 -19.44 -3.07
C ARG A 97 0.04 -18.83 -4.10
N GLU A 98 1.15 -18.29 -3.63
CA GLU A 98 2.28 -17.80 -4.42
C GLU A 98 3.59 -18.20 -3.73
N PRO A 99 4.68 -18.47 -4.48
CA PRO A 99 5.97 -18.81 -3.89
C PRO A 99 6.43 -17.74 -2.88
N PRO A 100 6.75 -18.11 -1.63
CA PRO A 100 7.18 -17.13 -0.64
C PRO A 100 8.60 -16.62 -0.96
N PRO A 101 8.95 -15.42 -0.47
CA PRO A 101 10.32 -14.93 -0.60
C PRO A 101 11.36 -15.89 0.02
N PRO A 102 12.57 -15.98 -0.55
CA PRO A 102 13.56 -16.99 -0.19
C PRO A 102 14.27 -16.74 1.14
N TYR A 103 14.09 -15.55 1.74
CA TYR A 103 14.63 -15.21 3.06
C TYR A 103 13.66 -15.62 4.18
N PRO A 104 14.14 -15.78 5.43
CA PRO A 104 13.28 -16.09 6.59
C PRO A 104 12.12 -15.10 6.78
N CYS A 105 11.07 -15.51 7.50
CA CYS A 105 9.99 -14.59 7.83
C CYS A 105 10.51 -13.36 8.61
N ILE A 106 9.89 -12.21 8.36
CA ILE A 106 10.20 -11.00 9.13
C ILE A 106 9.44 -11.12 10.44
N GLU A 107 10.15 -11.09 11.55
CA GLU A 107 9.61 -11.17 12.90
C GLU A 107 10.31 -10.14 13.81
N THR A 108 9.66 -9.80 14.92
CA THR A 108 10.20 -8.92 15.95
C THR A 108 10.27 -9.67 17.29
N GLY A 109 10.87 -9.06 18.31
CA GLY A 109 10.84 -9.61 19.66
C GLY A 109 9.42 -9.71 20.23
N ASP A 110 8.49 -8.88 19.74
CA ASP A 110 7.15 -8.72 20.28
C ASP A 110 6.08 -9.49 19.49
N SER A 111 6.31 -9.79 18.20
CA SER A 111 5.33 -10.49 17.36
C SER A 111 5.97 -11.27 16.21
N LYS A 112 5.29 -12.35 15.82
CA LYS A 112 5.58 -13.13 14.60
C LYS A 112 4.58 -12.87 13.48
N MET A 113 3.41 -12.31 13.81
CA MET A 113 2.35 -12.06 12.84
C MET A 113 1.44 -10.95 13.36
N ASN A 114 1.54 -9.78 12.75
CA ASN A 114 0.67 -8.63 13.01
C ASN A 114 0.23 -7.93 11.71
N LEU A 115 0.37 -8.59 10.56
CA LEU A 115 0.00 -8.03 9.25
C LEU A 115 -1.43 -7.45 9.22
N ASN A 116 -2.38 -8.08 9.91
CA ASN A 116 -3.76 -7.60 9.97
C ASN A 116 -3.87 -6.18 10.58
N ASP A 117 -2.97 -5.80 11.49
CA ASP A 117 -2.96 -4.48 12.10
C ASP A 117 -2.48 -3.40 11.13
N PHE A 118 -1.66 -3.79 10.14
CA PHE A 118 -1.22 -2.92 9.04
C PHE A 118 -2.27 -2.83 7.93
N ILE A 119 -2.99 -3.93 7.65
CA ILE A 119 -4.09 -3.96 6.68
C ILE A 119 -5.32 -3.21 7.21
N SER A 120 -5.56 -3.26 8.52
CA SER A 120 -6.68 -2.58 9.15
C SER A 120 -6.67 -1.08 8.85
N MET A 121 -7.82 -0.55 8.46
CA MET A 121 -8.04 0.89 8.26
C MET A 121 -8.85 1.50 9.40
N ASP A 122 -8.93 0.81 10.53
CA ASP A 122 -9.38 1.37 11.81
C ASP A 122 -8.25 2.22 12.41
N PRO A 123 -8.44 3.53 12.63
CA PRO A 123 -7.41 4.40 13.18
C PRO A 123 -6.97 4.03 14.60
N GLU A 124 -7.80 3.29 15.35
CA GLU A 124 -7.47 2.83 16.72
C GLU A 124 -6.58 1.58 16.75
N VAL A 125 -6.32 0.97 15.58
CA VAL A 125 -5.52 -0.24 15.44
C VAL A 125 -4.15 0.08 14.85
N GLY A 126 -3.11 -0.62 15.32
CA GLY A 126 -1.80 -0.67 14.67
C GLY A 126 -0.96 0.61 14.81
N TRP A 127 -0.13 0.88 13.79
CA TRP A 127 0.83 1.98 13.77
C TRP A 127 0.55 2.97 12.64
N GLY A 128 1.05 4.19 12.79
CA GLY A 128 0.91 5.23 11.77
C GLY A 128 -0.45 5.93 11.84
N ALA A 129 -0.87 6.51 10.72
CA ALA A 129 -2.15 7.21 10.60
C ALA A 129 -2.92 6.71 9.38
N VAL A 130 -4.24 6.65 9.50
CA VAL A 130 -5.14 6.28 8.40
C VAL A 130 -5.73 7.53 7.77
N TYR A 131 -5.72 7.58 6.45
CA TYR A 131 -6.24 8.68 5.64
C TYR A 131 -7.25 8.17 4.60
N THR A 132 -8.25 8.98 4.29
CA THR A 132 -8.98 8.89 3.02
C THR A 132 -8.09 9.29 1.85
N LEU A 133 -8.51 9.00 0.62
CA LEU A 133 -7.80 9.49 -0.57
C LEU A 133 -7.60 11.01 -0.56
N SER A 134 -8.66 11.77 -0.25
CA SER A 134 -8.59 13.24 -0.25
C SER A 134 -7.57 13.75 0.77
N GLU A 135 -7.57 13.21 1.99
CA GLU A 135 -6.62 13.62 3.03
C GLU A 135 -5.18 13.20 2.67
N PHE A 136 -5.00 12.02 2.08
CA PHE A 136 -3.70 11.53 1.63
C PHE A 136 -3.10 12.45 0.54
N VAL A 137 -3.92 12.82 -0.44
CA VAL A 137 -3.52 13.75 -1.52
C VAL A 137 -3.23 15.13 -0.96
N HIS A 138 -4.08 15.66 -0.08
CA HIS A 138 -3.86 16.96 0.56
C HIS A 138 -2.55 17.01 1.34
N ARG A 139 -2.17 15.90 1.99
CA ARG A 139 -0.98 15.82 2.83
C ARG A 139 0.32 15.70 2.03
N PHE A 140 0.33 14.92 0.95
CA PHE A 140 1.56 14.52 0.27
C PHE A 140 1.68 14.96 -1.19
N GLY A 141 0.60 15.50 -1.77
CA GLY A 141 0.61 16.09 -3.10
C GLY A 141 1.48 17.35 -3.18
N SER A 142 1.84 17.74 -4.40
CA SER A 142 2.61 18.97 -4.60
C SER A 142 1.86 20.18 -4.06
N LYS A 143 2.56 21.00 -3.27
CA LYS A 143 2.08 22.32 -2.88
C LYS A 143 2.43 23.28 -4.01
N ASN A 144 1.55 23.40 -4.99
CA ASN A 144 1.65 24.50 -5.95
C ASN A 144 1.49 25.82 -5.16
N TYR A 145 2.57 26.60 -5.08
CA TYR A 145 2.53 28.01 -4.67
C TYR A 145 2.25 28.89 -5.89
#